data_AF-A0AAV9KSU4-F1
#
_entry.id   AF-A0AAV9KSU4-F1
#
_cell.length_a   1.000
_cell.length_b   1.000
_cell.length_c   1.000
_cell.angle_alpha   90.00
_cell.angle_beta   90.00
_cell.angle_gamma   90.00
#
_symmetry.space_group_name_H-M   'P 1'
#
loop_
_entity.id
_entity.type
_entity.pdbx_description
1 polymer ?
#
loop_
_entity_poly.entity_id
_entity_poly.type
_entity_poly.pdbx_seq_one_letter_code
_entity_poly.pdbx_strand_id
1 'polypeptide(L)' 'MVGGDLNIVTDESEKLVGLHVSQAEVEDFVQYINSCALNEIKFSRNCYTWWNGRREQDCIFKRLDRVFGNNDFMNEL' A
#
# COMPACT_ATOMS: atom_id res chain seq x y z
N MET A 1 -2.70 -10.91 -12.09
CA MET A 1 -3.07 -10.25 -10.81
C MET A 1 -2.20 -10.80 -9.69
N VAL A 2 -1.72 -9.95 -8.79
CA VAL A 2 -1.02 -10.32 -7.56
C VAL A 2 -1.60 -9.50 -6.41
N GLY A 3 -1.77 -10.08 -5.22
CA GLY A 3 -2.24 -9.33 -4.07
C GLY A 3 -2.10 -10.07 -2.76
N GLY A 4 -2.16 -9.32 -1.67
CA GLY A 4 -2.00 -9.79 -0.30
C GLY A 4 -1.45 -8.69 0.62
N ASP A 5 -1.06 -9.07 1.82
CA ASP A 5 -0.34 -8.22 2.76
C ASP A 5 1.12 -8.09 2.32
N LEU A 6 1.49 -6.91 1.84
CA LEU A 6 2.85 -6.62 1.39
C LEU A 6 3.68 -5.92 2.46
N ASN A 7 3.06 -5.56 3.60
CA ASN A 7 3.68 -4.86 4.72
C ASN A 7 4.44 -3.56 4.33
N ILE A 8 4.02 -2.89 3.25
CA ILE A 8 4.67 -1.69 2.70
C ILE A 8 3.68 -0.53 2.55
N VAL A 9 4.07 0.62 3.11
CA VAL A 9 3.40 1.92 2.97
C VAL A 9 4.22 2.71 1.96
N THR A 10 3.62 3.11 0.83
CA THR A 10 4.31 3.78 -0.28
C THR A 10 4.18 5.31 -0.25
N ASP A 11 3.20 5.83 0.49
CA ASP A 11 2.93 7.25 0.64
C ASP A 11 2.41 7.57 2.05
N GLU A 12 2.65 8.79 2.53
CA GLU A 12 2.19 9.25 3.85
C GLU A 12 0.68 9.17 4.03
N SER A 13 -0.11 9.39 2.97
CA SER A 13 -1.58 9.30 3.03
C SER A 13 -2.10 7.89 3.32
N GLU A 14 -1.23 6.89 3.28
CA GLU A 14 -1.53 5.48 3.53
C GLU A 14 -1.32 5.10 5.00
N LYS A 15 -0.96 6.07 5.85
CA LYS A 15 -0.75 5.90 7.27
C LYS A 15 -1.40 7.03 8.08
N LEU A 16 -1.97 6.68 9.23
CA LEU A 16 -2.36 7.65 10.26
C LEU A 16 -1.41 7.51 11.44
N VAL A 17 -0.65 8.58 11.71
CA VAL A 17 0.25 8.72 12.86
C VAL A 17 1.45 7.75 12.81
N GLY A 18 2.56 8.13 13.46
CA GLY A 18 3.79 7.34 13.55
C GLY A 18 4.94 7.97 12.74
N LEU A 19 6.04 7.21 12.56
CA LEU A 19 7.24 7.71 11.87
C LEU A 19 6.98 8.08 10.40
N HIS A 20 7.70 9.07 9.89
CA HIS A 20 7.66 9.42 8.47
C HIS A 20 8.14 8.23 7.62
N VAL A 21 7.49 8.02 6.49
CA VAL A 21 7.90 7.10 5.43
C VAL A 21 8.92 7.83 4.57
N SER A 22 10.14 7.33 4.53
CA SER A 22 11.20 7.86 3.69
C SER A 22 11.12 7.28 2.27
N GLN A 23 11.56 8.06 1.29
CA GLN A 23 11.64 7.59 -0.10
C GLN A 23 12.50 6.33 -0.24
N ALA A 24 13.57 6.23 0.56
CA ALA A 24 14.48 5.09 0.56
C ALA A 24 13.81 3.78 1.03
N GLU A 25 12.81 3.86 1.93
CA GLU A 25 12.06 2.68 2.38
C GLU A 25 11.12 2.12 1.31
N VAL A 26 10.73 2.93 0.32
CA VAL A 26 9.70 2.58 -0.67
C VAL A 26 10.26 2.39 -2.08
N GLU A 27 11.48 2.87 -2.34
CA GLU A 27 12.08 2.90 -3.68
C GLU A 27 12.18 1.51 -4.31
N ASP A 28 12.75 0.53 -3.61
CA ASP A 28 12.91 -0.84 -4.12
C ASP A 28 11.57 -1.46 -4.52
N PHE A 29 10.54 -1.22 -3.71
CA PHE A 29 9.20 -1.75 -3.99
C PHE A 29 8.55 -1.07 -5.18
N VAL A 30 8.65 0.25 -5.29
CA VAL A 30 8.15 1.02 -6.45
C VAL A 30 8.87 0.57 -7.73
N GLN A 31 10.19 0.37 -7.68
CA GLN A 31 10.96 -0.15 -8.80
C GLN A 31 10.51 -1.56 -9.20
N TYR A 32 10.26 -2.44 -8.24
CA TYR A 32 9.75 -3.79 -8.49
C TYR A 32 8.40 -3.75 -9.23
N ILE A 33 7.43 -2.99 -8.73
CA ILE A 33 6.10 -2.86 -9.35
C ILE A 33 6.21 -2.32 -10.79
N ASN A 34 7.05 -1.30 -11.00
CA ASN A 34 7.29 -0.70 -12.31
C ASN A 34 7.95 -1.69 -13.29
N SER A 35 8.96 -2.45 -12.83
CA SER A 35 9.67 -3.43 -13.65
C SER A 35 8.76 -4.56 -14.17
N CYS A 36 7.70 -4.86 -13.42
CA CYS A 36 6.71 -5.88 -13.75
C CYS A 36 5.51 -5.32 -14.54
N ALA A 37 5.49 -4.03 -14.87
CA ALA A 37 4.35 -3.35 -15.50
C ALA A 37 3.02 -3.60 -14.75
N LEU A 38 3.09 -3.58 -13.42
CA LEU A 38 1.95 -3.78 -12.54
C LEU A 38 1.34 -2.43 -12.15
N ASN A 39 0.02 -2.38 -12.15
CA ASN A 39 -0.76 -1.22 -11.73
C ASN A 39 -1.58 -1.58 -10.50
N GLU A 40 -1.60 -0.70 -9.51
CA GLU A 40 -2.41 -0.90 -8.31
C GLU A 40 -3.90 -0.77 -8.62
N ILE A 41 -4.68 -1.76 -8.20
CA ILE A 41 -6.13 -1.71 -8.23
C ILE A 41 -6.57 -0.91 -6.99
N LYS A 42 -6.93 0.35 -7.21
CA LYS A 42 -7.27 1.26 -6.11
C LYS A 42 -8.60 0.90 -5.46
N PHE A 43 -8.64 0.99 -4.13
CA PHE A 43 -9.87 0.82 -3.35
C PHE A 43 -10.73 2.10 -3.38
N SER A 44 -12.05 1.95 -3.32
CA SER A 44 -13.00 3.07 -3.23
C SER A 44 -13.44 3.38 -1.79
N ARG A 45 -13.01 2.60 -0.80
CA ARG A 45 -13.44 2.67 0.60
C ARG A 45 -12.24 2.65 1.56
N ASN A 46 -12.38 2.02 2.74
CA ASN A 46 -11.42 2.05 3.85
C ASN A 46 -9.95 2.20 3.41
N CYS A 47 -9.35 3.33 3.77
CA CYS A 47 -8.00 3.70 3.36
C CYS A 47 -6.89 2.93 4.11
N TYR A 48 -7.26 2.07 5.09
CA TYR A 48 -6.34 1.32 5.95
C TYR A 48 -6.82 -0.13 6.09
N THR A 49 -5.87 -1.06 6.15
CA THR A 49 -6.13 -2.50 6.21
C THR A 49 -5.52 -3.15 7.46
N TRP A 50 -4.66 -2.40 8.17
CA TRP A 50 -4.00 -2.85 9.39
C TRP A 50 -4.05 -1.81 10.50
N TRP A 51 -4.12 -2.26 11.75
CA TRP A 51 -4.08 -1.45 12.96
C TRP A 51 -3.20 -2.13 14.03
N ASN A 52 -2.50 -1.34 14.83
CA ASN A 52 -1.57 -1.87 15.84
C ASN A 52 -2.24 -2.32 17.16
N GLY A 53 -3.57 -2.27 17.26
CA GLY A 53 -4.32 -2.67 18.46
C GLY A 53 -4.24 -1.67 19.62
N ARG A 54 -3.57 -0.52 19.45
CA ARG A 54 -3.42 0.50 20.48
C ARG A 54 -4.52 1.56 20.38
N ARG A 55 -4.70 2.32 21.46
CA ARG A 55 -5.74 3.36 21.56
C ARG A 55 -5.10 4.75 21.65
N GLU A 56 -5.92 5.77 21.41
CA GLU A 56 -5.56 7.17 21.60
C GLU A 56 -4.32 7.57 20.78
N GLN A 57 -3.31 8.17 21.43
CA GLN A 57 -2.15 8.78 20.77
C GLN A 57 -1.17 7.75 20.20
N ASP A 58 -1.23 6.51 20.68
CA ASP A 58 -0.40 5.41 20.19
C ASP A 58 -1.07 4.62 19.04
N CYS A 59 -2.27 5.02 18.63
CA CYS A 59 -3.02 4.35 17.58
C CYS A 59 -2.38 4.61 16.21
N ILE A 60 -2.01 3.54 15.52
CA ILE A 60 -1.42 3.61 14.17
C ILE A 60 -2.28 2.78 13.23
N PHE A 61 -2.68 3.39 12.12
CA PHE A 61 -3.32 2.71 11.00
C PHE A 61 -2.41 2.74 9.79
N LYS A 62 -2.37 1.63 9.04
CA LYS A 62 -1.60 1.49 7.81
C LYS A 62 -2.41 0.78 6.74
N ARG A 63 -2.12 1.11 5.48
CA ARG A 63 -2.51 0.29 4.33
C ARG A 63 -1.36 -0.65 3.98
N LEU A 64 -1.57 -1.94 4.23
CA LEU A 64 -0.55 -2.97 3.98
C LEU A 64 -1.00 -3.98 2.92
N ASP A 65 -2.31 -4.20 2.80
CA ASP A 65 -2.87 -5.08 1.78
C ASP A 65 -3.04 -4.33 0.47
N ARG A 66 -2.52 -4.92 -0.61
CA ARG A 66 -2.59 -4.35 -1.97
C ARG A 66 -2.94 -5.42 -2.98
N VAL A 67 -3.54 -4.99 -4.09
CA VAL A 67 -3.77 -5.84 -5.26
C VAL A 67 -3.32 -5.09 -6.49
N PHE A 68 -2.59 -5.78 -7.37
CA PHE A 68 -2.06 -5.26 -8.62
C PHE A 68 -2.50 -6.10 -9.82
N GLY A 69 -2.81 -5.44 -10.91
CA GLY A 69 -3.08 -6.02 -12.22
C GLY A 69 -2.00 -5.63 -13.23
N ASN A 70 -1.67 -6.51 -14.17
CA ASN A 70 -0.96 -6.10 -15.38
C ASN A 70 -1.93 -5.34 -16.30
N ASN A 71 -1.40 -4.74 -17.37
CA ASN A 71 -2.21 -3.93 -18.30
C ASN A 71 -3.43 -4.69 -18.85
N ASP A 72 -3.27 -5.96 -19.24
CA ASP A 72 -4.37 -6.77 -19.76
C ASP A 72 -5.50 -6.91 -18.73
N PHE A 73 -5.17 -7.24 -17.49
CA PHE A 73 -6.16 -7.36 -16.41
C PHE A 73 -6.83 -6.02 -16.09
N MET A 74 -6.09 -4.91 -16.15
CA MET A 74 -6.65 -3.57 -15.90
C MET A 74 -7.62 -3.13 -17.01
N ASN A 75 -7.41 -3.56 -18.24
CA ASN A 75 -8.30 -3.25 -19.37
C ASN A 75 -9.65 -3.99 -19.28
N GLU A 76 -9.71 -5.07 -18.48
CA GLU A 76 -10.91 -5.88 -18.27
C GLU A 76 -11.73 -5.44 -17.04
N LEU A 77 -11.19 -4.55 -16.19
CA LEU A 77 -11.83 -3.98 -14.99
C LEU A 77 -12.73 -2.79 -15.33
#